data_AF-A0A6A2WUV7-F1
#
_entry.id   AF-A0A6A2WUV7-F1
#
_cell.length_a   1.000
_cell.length_b   1.000
_cell.length_c   1.000
_cell.angle_alpha   90.00
_cell.angle_beta   90.00
_cell.angle_gamma   90.00
#
_symmetry.space_group_name_H-M   'P 1'
#
loop_
_entity.id
_entity.type
_entity.pdbx_description
1 polymer ?
#
loop_
_entity_poly.entity_id
_entity_poly.type
_entity_poly.pdbx_seq_one_letter_code
_entity_poly.pdbx_strand_id
1 'polypeptide(L)'
;MNSSLKLDTKSVSKQNGFKNPRQVSKKASRQLFIQKFSCKSPVYHNCRIYANDGRLLCYCDRRKLEWYLRRDLAKLVDDDPPAIMLLFEPKGRPEDEDNDFYIQSKKNICVGCGEGNHYLRYRVIPSCYIIHFPEHLKSHRSHDIVLLCVDCHEVAHAAAEKYKRRIAGEFGIPLYVRKVVDSNQAPMISGSSESTNFEDSGVSPLQLRTAAKALLRHGPDMPPCRRDELTQIVMRYYGGREVSKKI
;
A
#
# COMPACT_ATOMS: atom_id res chain seq x y z
N MET A 1 17.83 -16.04 -69.89
CA MET A 1 18.93 -16.72 -69.16
C MET A 1 19.95 -15.67 -68.76
N ASN A 2 20.24 -15.59 -67.46
CA ASN A 2 21.33 -14.89 -66.77
C ASN A 2 21.60 -13.41 -67.10
N SER A 3 21.04 -12.53 -66.28
CA SER A 3 21.56 -11.16 -66.06
C SER A 3 22.28 -11.14 -64.72
N SER A 4 23.61 -11.11 -64.76
CA SER A 4 24.49 -11.05 -63.60
C SER A 4 24.36 -9.73 -62.83
N LEU A 5 24.22 -9.87 -61.52
CA LEU A 5 24.19 -8.83 -60.50
C LEU A 5 25.55 -8.12 -60.42
N LYS A 6 25.55 -6.79 -60.53
CA LYS A 6 26.63 -5.92 -60.04
C LYS A 6 26.23 -5.37 -58.67
N LEU A 7 27.18 -5.42 -57.75
CA LEU A 7 27.14 -4.92 -56.38
C LEU A 7 26.95 -3.40 -56.35
N ASP A 8 26.12 -2.93 -55.43
CA ASP A 8 26.21 -1.56 -54.90
C ASP A 8 26.20 -1.60 -53.36
N THR A 9 27.34 -1.17 -52.82
CA THR A 9 27.69 -1.15 -51.41
C THR A 9 27.07 0.08 -50.75
N LYS A 10 26.02 -0.08 -49.94
CA LYS A 10 25.54 0.99 -49.04
C LYS A 10 25.94 0.69 -47.60
N SER A 11 26.94 1.43 -47.14
CA SER A 11 27.39 1.51 -45.75
C SER A 11 26.30 2.09 -44.85
N VAL A 12 25.62 1.24 -44.08
CA VAL A 12 24.77 1.68 -42.97
C VAL A 12 25.64 1.77 -41.73
N SER A 13 25.96 3.00 -41.35
CA SER A 13 26.66 3.35 -40.12
C SER A 13 25.79 2.93 -38.93
N LYS A 14 26.11 1.77 -38.31
CA LYS A 14 25.53 1.34 -37.04
C LYS A 14 26.22 2.13 -35.92
N GLN A 15 25.60 3.23 -35.50
CA GLN A 15 25.93 3.84 -34.22
C GLN A 15 25.44 2.91 -33.10
N ASN A 16 26.30 1.99 -32.69
CA ASN A 16 26.12 1.17 -31.49
C ASN A 16 26.37 2.06 -30.27
N GLY A 17 25.32 2.67 -29.74
CA GLY A 17 25.35 3.32 -28.43
C GLY A 17 25.54 2.27 -27.34
N PHE A 18 26.79 1.99 -26.97
CA PHE A 18 27.13 1.19 -25.79
C PHE A 18 26.57 1.87 -24.53
N LYS A 19 25.40 1.41 -24.07
CA LYS A 19 24.82 1.87 -22.80
C LYS A 19 25.63 1.30 -21.64
N ASN A 20 25.98 2.15 -20.68
CA ASN A 20 26.79 1.80 -19.51
C ASN A 20 26.20 0.58 -18.76
N PRO A 21 26.98 -0.48 -18.47
CA PRO A 21 26.49 -1.71 -17.85
C PRO A 21 25.88 -1.49 -16.45
N ARG A 22 26.34 -0.46 -15.71
CA ARG A 22 25.76 -0.05 -14.42
C ARG A 22 24.34 0.54 -14.52
N GLN A 23 23.97 1.13 -15.66
CA GLN A 23 22.60 1.62 -15.89
C GLN A 23 21.67 0.47 -16.33
N VAL A 24 22.20 -0.49 -17.08
CA VAL A 24 21.45 -1.69 -17.50
C VAL A 24 21.04 -2.52 -16.28
N SER A 25 21.95 -2.70 -15.31
CA SER A 25 21.64 -3.43 -14.07
C SER A 25 20.60 -2.73 -13.18
N LYS A 26 20.65 -1.39 -13.08
CA LYS A 26 19.64 -0.59 -12.36
C LYS A 26 18.26 -0.69 -13.01
N LYS A 27 18.18 -0.60 -14.35
CA LYS A 27 16.91 -0.72 -15.07
C LYS A 27 16.31 -2.13 -14.93
N ALA A 28 17.14 -3.17 -15.01
CA ALA A 28 16.70 -4.56 -14.81
C ALA A 28 16.18 -4.78 -13.38
N SER A 29 16.91 -4.29 -12.36
CA SER A 29 16.47 -4.37 -10.96
C SER A 29 15.13 -3.66 -10.75
N ARG A 30 14.94 -2.48 -11.35
CA ARG A 30 13.68 -1.74 -11.28
C ARG A 30 12.54 -2.50 -11.96
N GLN A 31 12.79 -3.14 -13.11
CA GLN A 31 11.77 -3.96 -13.77
C GLN A 31 11.35 -5.16 -12.92
N LEU A 32 12.30 -5.84 -12.28
CA LEU A 32 12.02 -6.93 -11.35
C LEU A 32 11.21 -6.44 -10.14
N PHE A 33 11.52 -5.25 -9.64
CA PHE A 33 10.75 -4.62 -8.57
C PHE A 33 9.30 -4.37 -9.02
N ILE A 34 9.11 -3.75 -10.19
CA ILE A 34 7.77 -3.51 -10.74
C ILE A 34 6.99 -4.82 -10.84
N GLN A 35 7.57 -5.83 -11.49
CA GLN A 35 6.93 -7.13 -11.68
C GLN A 35 6.60 -7.82 -10.35
N LYS A 36 7.44 -7.63 -9.33
CA LYS A 36 7.24 -8.21 -8.00
C LYS A 36 6.05 -7.60 -7.27
N PHE A 37 5.85 -6.29 -7.39
CA PHE A 37 4.86 -5.56 -6.59
C PHE A 37 3.58 -5.21 -7.35
N SER A 38 3.60 -5.23 -8.69
CA SER A 38 2.40 -5.01 -9.51
C SER A 38 1.35 -6.10 -9.30
N CYS A 39 0.09 -5.73 -9.47
CA CYS A 39 -1.01 -6.69 -9.52
C CYS A 39 -0.78 -7.68 -10.68
N LYS A 40 -0.94 -8.98 -10.40
CA LYS A 40 -0.75 -10.06 -11.37
C LYS A 40 -1.99 -10.35 -12.23
N SER A 41 -3.14 -9.86 -11.77
CA SER A 41 -4.43 -9.99 -12.43
C SER A 41 -5.12 -8.63 -12.45
N PRO A 42 -6.10 -8.42 -13.36
CA PRO A 42 -6.98 -7.27 -13.28
C PRO A 42 -7.57 -7.12 -11.88
N VAL A 43 -7.66 -5.88 -11.41
CA VAL A 43 -8.28 -5.56 -10.12
C VAL A 43 -9.77 -5.44 -10.30
N TYR A 44 -10.20 -4.54 -11.18
CA TYR A 44 -11.61 -4.33 -11.50
C TYR A 44 -12.05 -5.34 -12.56
N HIS A 45 -12.96 -6.23 -12.16
CA HIS A 45 -13.59 -7.19 -13.07
C HIS A 45 -14.86 -6.65 -13.70
N ASN A 46 -15.40 -5.55 -13.15
CA ASN A 46 -16.63 -4.89 -13.59
C ASN A 46 -17.81 -5.87 -13.72
N CYS A 47 -17.93 -6.82 -12.79
CA CYS A 47 -19.11 -7.66 -12.67
C CYS A 47 -20.30 -6.82 -12.18
N ARG A 48 -21.50 -7.06 -12.70
CA ARG A 48 -22.68 -6.23 -12.42
C ARG A 48 -23.54 -6.84 -11.31
N ILE A 49 -24.03 -6.02 -10.39
CA ILE A 49 -25.03 -6.42 -9.39
C ILE A 49 -26.29 -5.61 -9.64
N TYR A 50 -27.40 -6.30 -9.84
CA TYR A 50 -28.73 -5.74 -10.01
C TYR A 50 -29.57 -5.96 -8.75
N ALA A 51 -30.50 -5.05 -8.48
CA ALA A 51 -31.60 -5.26 -7.55
C ALA A 51 -32.64 -6.23 -8.15
N ASN A 52 -33.54 -6.72 -7.30
CA ASN A 52 -34.67 -7.58 -7.68
C ASN A 52 -35.61 -6.97 -8.74
N ASP A 53 -35.63 -5.63 -8.88
CA ASP A 53 -36.39 -4.87 -9.86
C ASP A 53 -35.64 -4.63 -11.18
N GLY A 54 -34.40 -5.14 -11.29
CA GLY A 54 -33.55 -5.00 -12.47
C GLY A 54 -32.69 -3.74 -12.51
N ARG A 55 -32.73 -2.86 -11.50
CA ARG A 55 -31.88 -1.66 -11.47
C ARG A 55 -30.42 -2.00 -11.12
N LEU A 56 -29.47 -1.32 -11.77
CA LEU A 56 -28.05 -1.53 -11.52
C LEU A 56 -27.65 -0.89 -10.18
N LEU A 57 -27.12 -1.71 -9.27
CA LEU A 57 -26.64 -1.25 -7.97
C LEU A 57 -25.16 -0.87 -8.01
N CYS A 58 -24.31 -1.75 -8.53
CA CYS A 58 -22.88 -1.45 -8.61
C CYS A 58 -22.11 -2.38 -9.53
N TYR A 59 -20.92 -1.93 -9.90
CA TYR A 59 -19.84 -2.78 -10.41
C TYR A 59 -19.00 -3.36 -9.27
N CYS A 60 -18.64 -4.64 -9.37
CA CYS A 60 -17.90 -5.36 -8.33
C CYS A 60 -16.86 -6.35 -8.88
N ASP A 61 -16.07 -6.89 -7.96
CA ASP A 61 -15.12 -7.96 -8.25
C ASP A 61 -15.82 -9.32 -8.27
N ARG A 62 -15.29 -10.22 -9.10
CA ARG A 62 -15.80 -11.60 -9.25
C ARG A 62 -15.92 -12.34 -7.91
N ARG A 63 -14.97 -12.13 -6.98
CA ARG A 63 -15.02 -12.74 -5.63
C ARG A 63 -16.24 -12.32 -4.83
N LYS A 64 -16.69 -11.06 -4.97
CA LYS A 64 -17.90 -10.55 -4.30
C LYS A 64 -19.14 -11.18 -4.92
N LEU A 65 -19.19 -11.23 -6.25
CA LEU A 65 -20.26 -11.90 -6.98
C LEU A 65 -20.41 -13.37 -6.55
N GLU A 66 -19.31 -14.13 -6.53
CA GLU A 66 -19.27 -15.53 -6.09
C GLU A 66 -19.64 -15.71 -4.61
N TRP A 67 -19.42 -14.70 -3.76
CA TRP A 67 -19.85 -14.75 -2.36
C TRP A 67 -21.38 -14.71 -2.23
N TYR A 68 -22.06 -13.89 -3.05
CA TYR A 68 -23.53 -13.84 -3.07
C TYR A 68 -24.14 -15.13 -3.63
N LEU A 69 -23.59 -15.65 -4.74
CA LEU A 69 -24.08 -16.88 -5.36
C LEU A 69 -23.95 -18.08 -4.42
N ARG A 70 -22.79 -18.26 -3.77
CA ARG A 70 -22.55 -19.39 -2.85
C ARG A 70 -23.42 -19.39 -1.58
N ARG A 71 -24.08 -18.27 -1.30
CA ARG A 71 -24.96 -18.11 -0.13
C ARG A 71 -26.43 -18.08 -0.52
N ASP A 72 -26.75 -18.36 -1.79
CA ASP A 72 -28.11 -18.30 -2.32
C ASP A 72 -28.78 -16.93 -2.10
N LEU A 73 -27.99 -15.86 -2.07
CA LEU A 73 -28.45 -14.48 -1.89
C LEU A 73 -28.74 -13.77 -3.22
N ALA A 74 -28.32 -14.36 -4.33
CA ALA A 74 -28.44 -13.82 -5.67
C ALA A 74 -28.57 -14.92 -6.72
N LYS A 75 -29.12 -14.59 -7.87
CA LYS A 75 -29.16 -15.46 -9.06
C LYS A 75 -28.28 -14.87 -10.16
N LEU A 76 -27.66 -15.73 -10.94
CA LEU A 76 -26.92 -15.34 -12.13
C LEU A 76 -27.91 -14.90 -13.22
N VAL A 77 -27.62 -13.77 -13.87
CA VAL A 77 -28.45 -13.16 -14.93
C VAL A 77 -27.70 -13.07 -16.25
N ASP A 78 -26.39 -12.92 -16.20
CA ASP A 78 -25.52 -12.82 -17.37
C ASP A 78 -24.17 -13.47 -17.07
N ASP A 79 -23.51 -14.01 -18.09
CA ASP A 79 -22.27 -14.78 -17.99
C ASP A 79 -21.03 -13.98 -18.42
N ASP A 80 -21.16 -12.94 -19.27
CA ASP A 80 -19.99 -12.17 -19.76
C ASP A 80 -20.26 -10.67 -20.07
N PRO A 81 -19.78 -9.71 -19.25
CA PRO A 81 -19.18 -9.90 -17.94
C PRO A 81 -20.25 -10.37 -16.92
N PRO A 82 -19.90 -11.28 -15.98
CA PRO A 82 -20.85 -11.90 -15.07
C PRO A 82 -21.72 -10.88 -14.35
N ALA A 83 -23.02 -11.14 -14.32
CA ALA A 83 -23.99 -10.32 -13.62
C ALA A 83 -24.90 -11.15 -12.72
N ILE A 84 -25.18 -10.61 -11.54
CA ILE A 84 -26.11 -11.22 -10.58
C ILE A 84 -27.24 -10.28 -10.23
N MET A 85 -28.39 -10.84 -9.88
CA MET A 85 -29.53 -10.14 -9.33
C MET A 85 -29.76 -10.61 -7.90
N LEU A 86 -29.81 -9.65 -6.96
CA LEU A 86 -30.06 -9.94 -5.56
C LEU A 86 -31.50 -10.46 -5.36
N LEU A 87 -31.68 -11.40 -4.42
CA LEU A 87 -32.98 -11.96 -4.06
C LEU A 87 -33.67 -11.21 -2.91
N PHE A 88 -33.07 -10.13 -2.44
CA PHE A 88 -33.55 -9.32 -1.32
C PHE A 88 -33.40 -7.83 -1.64
N GLU A 89 -34.14 -6.99 -0.92
CA GLU A 89 -34.09 -5.53 -1.09
C GLU A 89 -32.82 -4.96 -0.42
N PRO A 90 -31.92 -4.29 -1.18
CA PRO A 90 -30.75 -3.65 -0.60
C PRO A 90 -31.15 -2.48 0.32
N LYS A 91 -30.31 -2.17 1.31
CA LYS A 91 -30.56 -1.07 2.26
C LYS A 91 -30.44 0.34 1.65
N GLY A 92 -29.82 0.47 0.49
CA GLY A 92 -29.61 1.74 -0.19
C GLY A 92 -29.40 1.49 -1.68
N ARG A 93 -29.85 2.44 -2.49
CA ARG A 93 -29.72 2.42 -3.96
C ARG A 93 -28.89 3.63 -4.39
N PRO A 94 -28.09 3.51 -5.47
CA PRO A 94 -27.29 4.63 -5.96
C PRO A 94 -28.11 5.89 -6.30
N GLU A 95 -29.34 5.68 -6.80
CA GLU A 95 -30.29 6.75 -7.16
C GLU A 95 -30.76 7.56 -5.94
N ASP A 96 -30.87 6.92 -4.77
CA ASP A 96 -31.35 7.57 -3.54
C ASP A 96 -30.27 8.43 -2.88
N GLU A 97 -29.00 8.19 -3.25
CA GLU A 97 -27.81 8.81 -2.64
C GLU A 97 -27.04 9.72 -3.62
N ASP A 98 -27.60 9.98 -4.82
CA ASP A 98 -26.93 10.70 -5.93
C ASP A 98 -25.49 10.23 -6.16
N ASN A 99 -25.26 8.91 -6.09
CA ASN A 99 -23.92 8.32 -6.03
C ASN A 99 -23.54 7.51 -7.26
N ASP A 100 -23.21 8.24 -8.34
CA ASP A 100 -22.83 7.64 -9.62
C ASP A 100 -21.53 6.84 -9.58
N PHE A 101 -20.70 7.00 -8.54
CA PHE A 101 -19.38 6.40 -8.47
C PHE A 101 -19.41 4.86 -8.54
N TYR A 102 -20.45 4.24 -7.98
CA TYR A 102 -20.55 2.77 -7.92
C TYR A 102 -21.16 2.14 -9.18
N ILE A 103 -21.92 2.93 -9.93
CA ILE A 103 -22.54 2.51 -11.20
C ILE A 103 -21.67 2.85 -12.43
N GLN A 104 -20.45 3.32 -12.22
CA GLN A 104 -19.46 3.51 -13.27
C GLN A 104 -18.49 2.34 -13.34
N SER A 105 -18.30 1.83 -14.56
CA SER A 105 -17.26 0.84 -14.86
C SER A 105 -15.87 1.44 -14.67
N LYS A 106 -14.95 0.65 -14.12
CA LYS A 106 -13.61 1.12 -13.74
C LYS A 106 -12.55 0.51 -14.65
N LYS A 107 -11.61 1.35 -15.09
CA LYS A 107 -10.46 0.91 -15.90
C LYS A 107 -9.31 0.49 -15.00
N ASN A 108 -8.62 -0.59 -15.37
CA ASN A 108 -7.43 -1.07 -14.66
C ASN A 108 -6.18 -0.28 -15.09
N ILE A 109 -6.13 0.99 -14.71
CA ILE A 109 -5.04 1.92 -15.04
C ILE A 109 -4.64 2.73 -13.81
N CYS A 110 -3.41 3.25 -13.81
CA CYS A 110 -2.97 4.21 -12.82
C CYS A 110 -3.79 5.50 -12.91
N VAL A 111 -4.42 5.93 -11.82
CA VAL A 111 -5.20 7.17 -11.78
C VAL A 111 -4.33 8.43 -11.81
N GLY A 112 -3.03 8.31 -11.50
CA GLY A 112 -2.09 9.43 -11.51
C GLY A 112 -1.51 9.75 -12.88
N CYS A 113 -1.13 8.72 -13.66
CA CYS A 113 -0.45 8.91 -14.94
C CYS A 113 -1.06 8.13 -16.13
N GLY A 114 -2.11 7.33 -15.92
CA GLY A 114 -2.76 6.54 -16.97
C GLY A 114 -2.06 5.22 -17.36
N GLU A 115 -0.95 4.86 -16.70
CA GLU A 115 -0.23 3.60 -16.97
C GLU A 115 -1.12 2.36 -16.76
N GLY A 116 -1.19 1.49 -17.77
CA GLY A 116 -2.03 0.29 -17.77
C GLY A 116 -1.28 -1.03 -17.63
N ASN A 117 0.06 -1.03 -17.71
CA ASN A 117 0.83 -2.28 -17.68
C ASN A 117 1.10 -2.76 -16.25
N HIS A 118 1.29 -1.84 -15.31
CA HIS A 118 1.65 -2.16 -13.94
C HIS A 118 1.00 -1.18 -12.96
N TYR A 119 0.27 -1.73 -11.99
CA TYR A 119 -0.41 -0.95 -10.97
C TYR A 119 -0.58 -1.75 -9.68
N LEU A 120 -0.77 -1.03 -8.58
CA LEU A 120 -0.95 -1.52 -7.23
C LEU A 120 -2.20 -0.87 -6.64
N ARG A 121 -2.84 -1.56 -5.71
CA ARG A 121 -3.91 -0.98 -4.90
C ARG A 121 -3.29 -0.04 -3.88
N TYR A 122 -3.63 1.23 -3.97
CA TYR A 122 -3.24 2.27 -3.02
C TYR A 122 -4.44 2.68 -2.17
N ARG A 123 -4.26 2.72 -0.86
CA ARG A 123 -5.28 3.22 0.07
C ARG A 123 -5.04 4.71 0.27
N VAL A 124 -6.02 5.53 -0.12
CA VAL A 124 -5.97 6.99 0.05
C VAL A 124 -5.86 7.35 1.53
N ILE A 125 -6.66 6.67 2.37
CA ILE A 125 -6.63 6.84 3.82
C ILE A 125 -5.78 5.72 4.45
N PRO A 126 -4.73 6.06 5.21
CA PRO A 126 -3.89 5.07 5.88
C PRO A 126 -4.69 4.21 6.88
N SER A 127 -4.35 2.92 6.94
CA SER A 127 -5.00 1.95 7.84
C SER A 127 -4.95 2.37 9.32
N CYS A 128 -3.89 3.05 9.74
CA CYS A 128 -3.74 3.53 11.12
C CYS A 128 -4.79 4.58 11.53
N TYR A 129 -5.40 5.28 10.58
CA TYR A 129 -6.49 6.22 10.86
C TYR A 129 -7.85 5.57 10.71
N ILE A 130 -8.01 4.74 9.67
CA ILE A 130 -9.25 4.01 9.36
C ILE A 130 -9.81 3.23 10.56
N ILE A 131 -8.95 2.64 11.40
CA ILE A 131 -9.39 1.87 12.57
C ILE A 131 -10.20 2.71 13.57
N HIS A 132 -9.93 4.02 13.63
CA HIS A 132 -10.59 4.98 14.53
C HIS A 132 -11.82 5.65 13.90
N PHE A 133 -12.13 5.40 12.64
CA PHE A 133 -13.30 6.00 11.98
C PHE A 133 -14.60 5.40 12.54
N PRO A 134 -15.69 6.18 12.55
CA PRO A 134 -17.02 5.65 12.84
C PRO A 134 -17.47 4.64 11.77
N GLU A 135 -18.42 3.77 12.12
CA GLU A 135 -18.81 2.63 11.28
C GLU A 135 -19.42 3.04 9.93
N HIS A 136 -20.19 4.14 9.89
CA HIS A 136 -20.76 4.65 8.65
C HIS A 136 -19.69 5.13 7.65
N LEU A 137 -18.51 5.52 8.12
CA LEU A 137 -17.35 5.81 7.27
C LEU A 137 -16.51 4.55 7.00
N LYS A 138 -16.86 3.39 7.57
CA LYS A 138 -16.17 2.10 7.42
C LYS A 138 -16.70 1.21 6.30
N SER A 139 -17.98 1.32 6.01
CA SER A 139 -18.65 0.56 4.96
C SER A 139 -18.43 1.19 3.57
N HIS A 140 -18.63 0.40 2.51
CA HIS A 140 -18.64 0.87 1.11
C HIS A 140 -17.40 1.64 0.60
N ARG A 141 -16.21 1.35 1.13
CA ARG A 141 -14.96 2.09 0.83
C ARG A 141 -14.24 1.78 -0.49
N SER A 142 -14.95 1.37 -1.55
CA SER A 142 -14.24 1.11 -2.81
C SER A 142 -13.67 2.38 -3.45
N HIS A 143 -14.21 3.56 -3.10
CA HIS A 143 -13.70 4.87 -3.53
C HIS A 143 -12.36 5.25 -2.89
N ASP A 144 -12.08 4.79 -1.66
CA ASP A 144 -10.81 5.05 -0.96
C ASP A 144 -9.63 4.19 -1.46
N ILE A 145 -9.90 3.25 -2.36
CA ILE A 145 -8.91 2.33 -2.91
C ILE A 145 -8.74 2.60 -4.41
N VAL A 146 -7.62 3.23 -4.74
CA VAL A 146 -7.29 3.61 -6.12
C VAL A 146 -6.14 2.76 -6.67
N LEU A 147 -5.98 2.74 -7.98
CA LEU A 147 -4.86 2.08 -8.65
C LEU A 147 -3.76 3.09 -8.97
N LEU A 148 -2.53 2.81 -8.55
CA LEU A 148 -1.35 3.61 -8.90
C LEU A 148 -0.25 2.71 -9.47
N CYS A 149 0.49 3.18 -10.47
CA CYS A 149 1.74 2.53 -10.88
C CYS A 149 2.80 2.67 -9.78
N VAL A 150 3.92 1.97 -9.91
CA VAL A 150 4.99 2.00 -8.90
C VAL A 150 5.50 3.42 -8.67
N ASP A 151 5.72 4.19 -9.73
CA ASP A 151 6.21 5.57 -9.63
C ASP A 151 5.25 6.49 -8.90
N CYS A 152 3.98 6.51 -9.33
CA CYS A 152 2.96 7.31 -8.68
C CYS A 152 2.71 6.85 -7.24
N HIS A 153 2.84 5.55 -6.95
CA HIS A 153 2.73 5.02 -5.61
C HIS A 153 3.85 5.55 -4.71
N GLU A 154 5.11 5.59 -5.17
CA GLU A 154 6.22 6.15 -4.39
C GLU A 154 5.99 7.63 -4.07
N VAL A 155 5.56 8.42 -5.06
CA VAL A 155 5.25 9.85 -4.89
C VAL A 155 4.09 10.04 -3.92
N ALA A 156 2.99 9.33 -4.12
CA ALA A 156 1.80 9.41 -3.26
C ALA A 156 2.13 9.00 -1.82
N HIS A 157 2.91 7.92 -1.64
CA HIS A 157 3.32 7.46 -0.33
C HIS A 157 4.22 8.47 0.39
N ALA A 158 5.19 9.07 -0.32
CA ALA A 158 6.04 10.11 0.26
C ALA A 158 5.23 11.34 0.69
N ALA A 159 4.26 11.77 -0.12
CA ALA A 159 3.35 12.86 0.21
C ALA A 159 2.46 12.53 1.42
N ALA A 160 1.90 11.31 1.46
CA ALA A 160 1.08 10.84 2.57
C ALA A 160 1.86 10.77 3.89
N GLU A 161 3.10 10.27 3.87
CA GLU A 161 3.95 10.24 5.07
C GLU A 161 4.37 11.64 5.53
N LYS A 162 4.56 12.59 4.60
CA LYS A 162 4.79 14.00 4.94
C LYS A 162 3.56 14.60 5.62
N TYR A 163 2.36 14.35 5.08
CA TYR A 163 1.12 14.86 5.67
C TYR A 163 0.83 14.24 7.04
N LYS A 164 1.04 12.93 7.18
CA LYS A 164 0.93 12.20 8.45
C LYS A 164 1.84 12.79 9.53
N ARG A 165 3.08 13.17 9.18
CA ARG A 165 4.00 13.88 10.10
C ARG A 165 3.49 15.26 10.50
N ARG A 166 2.89 16.01 9.58
CA ARG A 166 2.29 17.31 9.89
C ARG A 166 1.13 17.16 10.87
N ILE A 167 0.16 16.28 10.59
CA ILE A 167 -0.99 16.01 11.48
C ILE A 167 -0.52 15.56 12.86
N ALA A 168 0.46 14.66 12.92
CA ALA A 168 1.04 14.24 14.20
C ALA A 168 1.61 15.41 15.02
N GLY A 169 2.28 16.36 14.37
CA GLY A 169 2.79 17.58 15.01
C GLY A 169 1.66 18.50 15.47
N GLU A 170 0.65 18.74 14.63
CA GLU A 170 -0.48 19.62 14.93
C GLU A 170 -1.29 19.15 16.14
N PHE A 171 -1.51 17.84 16.28
CA PHE A 171 -2.28 17.26 17.39
C PHE A 171 -1.40 16.75 18.55
N GLY A 172 -0.08 16.90 18.47
CA GLY A 172 0.85 16.40 19.49
C GLY A 172 0.85 14.87 19.65
N ILE A 173 0.46 14.12 18.62
CA ILE A 173 0.35 12.65 18.67
C ILE A 173 1.63 12.02 18.11
N PRO A 174 2.40 11.26 18.91
CA PRO A 174 3.62 10.62 18.43
C PRO A 174 3.30 9.52 17.40
N LEU A 175 3.90 9.61 16.20
CA LEU A 175 3.72 8.60 15.14
C LEU A 175 4.32 7.23 15.47
N TYR A 176 5.30 7.23 16.35
CA TYR A 176 6.00 6.04 16.80
C TYR A 176 6.25 6.17 18.29
N VAL A 177 6.04 5.08 19.01
CA VAL A 177 6.46 4.96 20.40
C VAL A 177 7.98 5.11 20.40
N ARG A 178 8.49 6.12 21.10
CA ARG A 178 9.92 6.42 21.20
C ARG A 178 10.58 5.69 22.37
N LYS A 179 9.79 5.40 23.40
CA LYS A 179 10.15 4.72 24.63
C LYS A 179 8.89 4.10 25.23
N VAL A 180 8.98 2.87 25.74
CA VAL A 180 7.89 2.27 26.52
C VAL A 180 8.01 2.75 27.96
N VAL A 181 7.04 3.53 28.44
CA VAL A 181 6.91 3.94 29.84
C VAL A 181 5.83 3.07 30.49
N ASP A 182 6.09 2.54 31.68
CA ASP A 182 5.15 1.67 32.39
C ASP A 182 4.00 2.49 32.99
N SER A 183 2.76 2.04 32.86
CA SER A 183 1.58 2.74 33.41
C SER A 183 1.60 2.82 34.94
N ASN A 184 2.40 1.98 35.60
CA ASN A 184 2.57 2.01 37.05
C ASN A 184 3.54 3.11 37.54
N GLN A 185 4.09 3.92 36.63
CA GLN A 185 4.92 5.09 36.96
C GLN A 185 4.47 6.34 36.18
N ALA A 186 3.17 6.51 35.94
CA ALA A 186 2.66 7.80 35.47
C ALA A 186 2.89 8.85 36.57
N PRO A 187 3.72 9.88 36.39
CA PRO A 187 3.67 11.03 37.26
C PRO A 187 2.32 11.71 36.97
N MET A 188 1.53 11.92 38.02
CA MET A 188 0.40 12.83 38.00
C MET A 188 0.91 14.20 37.53
N ILE A 189 0.70 14.55 36.26
CA ILE A 189 0.89 15.92 35.78
C ILE A 189 -0.49 16.45 35.43
N SER A 190 -1.13 16.99 36.47
CA SER A 190 -2.16 18.01 36.37
C SER A 190 -1.63 19.18 35.54
N GLY A 191 -2.51 19.75 34.72
CA GLY A 191 -2.16 20.63 33.61
C GLY A 191 -1.22 21.79 33.93
N SER A 192 -0.38 22.11 32.95
CA SER A 192 -0.14 23.49 32.53
C SER A 192 0.73 23.46 31.28
N SER A 193 0.35 24.32 30.37
CA SER A 193 1.09 24.76 29.20
C SER A 193 2.52 25.12 29.62
N GLU A 194 3.52 24.42 29.10
CA GLU A 194 4.82 25.01 28.86
C GLU A 194 5.64 24.19 27.87
N SER A 195 6.03 24.88 26.82
CA SER A 195 7.00 24.48 25.80
C SER A 195 8.31 24.05 26.44
N THR A 196 8.45 22.76 26.72
CA THR A 196 9.75 22.15 27.01
C THR A 196 10.25 21.46 25.74
N ASN A 197 11.42 21.90 25.31
CA ASN A 197 12.15 21.34 24.18
C ASN A 197 12.31 19.82 24.36
N PHE A 198 11.50 19.04 23.66
CA PHE A 198 11.53 17.58 23.65
C PHE A 198 12.74 17.09 22.82
N GLU A 199 13.97 17.34 23.30
CA GLU A 199 15.14 16.52 22.96
C GLU A 199 15.11 15.20 23.74
N ASP A 200 13.95 14.52 23.79
CA ASP A 200 13.83 13.21 24.40
C ASP A 200 14.29 12.15 23.40
N SER A 201 15.47 11.63 23.69
CA SER A 201 16.34 10.74 22.91
C SER A 201 15.76 9.32 22.71
N GLY A 202 14.59 9.25 22.10
CA GLY A 202 13.96 8.00 21.69
C GLY A 202 14.72 7.25 20.60
N VAL A 203 14.44 5.95 20.46
CA VAL A 203 15.00 5.12 19.39
C VAL A 203 14.04 5.12 18.20
N SER A 204 14.54 5.38 16.99
CA SER A 204 13.68 5.29 15.80
C SER A 204 13.25 3.83 15.55
N PRO A 205 12.03 3.57 15.05
CA PRO A 205 11.57 2.20 14.76
C PRO A 205 12.49 1.43 13.82
N LEU A 206 13.13 2.13 12.87
CA LEU A 206 14.09 1.53 11.95
C LEU A 206 15.37 1.09 12.66
N GLN A 207 15.94 1.94 13.52
CA GLN A 207 17.12 1.60 14.32
C GLN A 207 16.82 0.42 15.24
N LEU A 208 15.68 0.44 15.95
CA LEU A 208 15.24 -0.66 16.81
C LEU A 208 15.12 -1.97 16.03
N ARG A 209 14.39 -1.95 14.90
CA ARG A 209 14.18 -3.15 14.08
C ARG A 209 15.50 -3.71 13.54
N THR A 210 16.42 -2.83 13.15
CA THR A 210 17.72 -3.23 12.58
C THR A 210 18.61 -3.83 13.66
N ALA A 211 18.70 -3.18 14.83
CA ALA A 211 19.43 -3.69 15.99
C ALA A 211 18.89 -5.04 16.46
N ALA A 212 17.58 -5.14 16.68
CA ALA A 212 16.93 -6.37 17.11
C ALA A 212 17.12 -7.51 16.11
N LYS A 213 16.94 -7.27 14.80
CA LYS A 213 17.16 -8.31 13.78
C LYS A 213 18.61 -8.78 13.71
N ALA A 214 19.57 -7.87 13.85
CA ALA A 214 20.98 -8.21 13.83
C ALA A 214 21.37 -9.07 15.05
N LEU A 215 20.86 -8.72 16.24
CA LEU A 215 21.03 -9.52 17.45
C LEU A 215 20.38 -10.91 17.33
N LEU A 216 19.18 -11.01 16.76
CA LEU A 216 18.48 -12.29 16.59
C LEU A 216 19.15 -13.21 15.57
N ARG A 217 19.68 -12.67 14.46
CA ARG A 217 20.25 -13.48 13.38
C ARG A 217 21.73 -13.80 13.55
N HIS A 218 22.49 -12.85 14.06
CA HIS A 218 23.96 -12.92 14.10
C HIS A 218 24.51 -12.72 15.51
N GLY A 219 23.64 -12.66 16.53
CA GLY A 219 24.03 -12.53 17.94
C GLY A 219 25.25 -13.35 18.34
N PRO A 220 25.29 -14.69 18.14
CA PRO A 220 26.39 -15.53 18.60
C PRO A 220 27.73 -15.23 17.92
N ASP A 221 27.74 -14.96 16.61
CA ASP A 221 28.96 -14.73 15.81
C ASP A 221 29.43 -13.27 15.82
N MET A 222 28.62 -12.36 16.40
CA MET A 222 28.89 -10.94 16.41
C MET A 222 29.98 -10.55 17.42
N PRO A 223 30.93 -9.66 17.05
CA PRO A 223 31.93 -9.12 17.98
C PRO A 223 31.29 -8.52 19.24
N PRO A 224 31.88 -8.73 20.44
CA PRO A 224 31.29 -8.31 21.71
C PRO A 224 30.90 -6.83 21.74
N CYS A 225 31.81 -5.95 21.31
CA CYS A 225 31.57 -4.50 21.29
C CYS A 225 30.35 -4.11 20.45
N ARG A 226 30.14 -4.77 19.31
CA ARG A 226 28.99 -4.49 18.43
C ARG A 226 27.70 -5.06 19.01
N ARG A 227 27.77 -6.22 19.67
CA ARG A 227 26.63 -6.83 20.36
C ARG A 227 26.13 -5.92 21.48
N ASP A 228 27.04 -5.35 22.27
CA ASP A 228 26.69 -4.48 23.39
C ASP A 228 26.05 -3.17 22.90
N GLU A 229 26.61 -2.56 21.86
CA GLU A 229 26.06 -1.36 21.22
C GLU A 229 24.61 -1.58 20.75
N LEU A 230 24.36 -2.68 20.01
CA LEU A 230 23.01 -3.00 19.53
C LEU A 230 22.06 -3.33 20.69
N THR A 231 22.56 -3.96 21.75
CA THR A 231 21.77 -4.27 22.94
C THR A 231 21.35 -3.00 23.67
N GLN A 232 22.25 -2.02 23.81
CA GLN A 232 21.92 -0.70 24.38
C GLN A 232 20.84 0.04 23.58
N ILE A 233 20.85 -0.07 22.24
CA ILE A 233 19.79 0.51 21.39
C ILE A 233 18.43 -0.12 21.72
N VAL A 234 18.36 -1.44 21.88
CA VAL A 234 17.10 -2.11 22.24
C VAL A 234 16.68 -1.76 23.67
N MET A 235 17.61 -1.75 24.63
CA MET A 235 17.35 -1.37 26.03
C MET A 235 16.81 0.06 26.14
N ARG A 236 17.36 1.02 25.38
CA ARG A 236 16.89 2.41 25.37
C ARG A 236 15.42 2.53 25.00
N TYR A 237 14.95 1.70 24.07
CA TYR A 237 13.53 1.65 23.70
C TYR A 237 12.64 1.11 24.84
N TYR A 238 13.11 0.11 25.59
CA TYR A 238 12.38 -0.48 26.72
C TYR A 238 12.55 0.25 28.06
N GLY A 239 13.15 1.45 28.04
CA GLY A 239 13.37 2.24 29.25
C GLY A 239 14.54 1.77 30.10
N GLY A 240 15.55 1.14 29.50
CA GLY A 240 16.76 0.66 30.19
C GLY A 240 16.65 -0.74 30.79
N ARG A 241 15.55 -1.46 30.53
CA ARG A 241 15.36 -2.84 31.02
C ARG A 241 16.23 -3.83 30.26
N GLU A 242 16.75 -4.83 30.97
CA GLU A 242 17.38 -6.00 30.35
C GLU A 242 16.36 -6.75 29.50
N VAL A 243 16.65 -6.87 28.21
CA VAL A 243 15.82 -7.62 27.27
C VAL A 243 16.32 -9.07 27.29
N SER A 244 15.60 -9.92 28.02
CA SER A 244 15.89 -11.36 28.12
C SER A 244 15.91 -12.02 26.73
N LYS A 245 16.83 -12.97 26.53
CA LYS A 245 17.04 -13.72 25.27
C LYS A 245 15.87 -14.59 24.78
N LYS A 246 14.71 -14.56 25.43
CA LYS A 246 13.51 -15.27 24.98
C LYS A 246 12.59 -14.31 24.23
N ILE A 247 12.79 -14.23 22.92
CA ILE A 247 11.77 -13.85 21.93
C ILE A 247 11.46 -15.10 21.13
#